data_AF-A0A085GIM2-F1
#
_entry.id   AF-A0A085GIM2-F1
#
_cell.length_a   1.000
_cell.length_b   1.000
_cell.length_c   1.000
_cell.angle_alpha   90.00
_cell.angle_beta   90.00
_cell.angle_gamma   90.00
#
_symmetry.space_group_name_H-M   'P 1'
#
loop_
_entity.id
_entity.type
_entity.pdbx_description
1 polymer ?
#
loop_
_entity_poly.entity_id
_entity_poly.type
_entity_poly.pdbx_seq_one_letter_code
_entity_poly.pdbx_strand_id
1 'polypeptide(L)'
;MAGVEFGGTRVIYNGAKREAAISIKNSEKETPYLIQSWLDNNDEKNSNKVPFIVTPPLFRLDPLGENQLRIVNTEAMPQDRESLYWLNVKSIAASRRDTNRLQISVRTRIKMIYRPAALMKKAADAWKQLQVARSAEHITFTNPSAYYISFFSVKVGEKELPNPLMVAPFSTYSMRVPDSAVGKVSWSAINDYGGHTEEVSQ
;
A
#
# COMPACT_ATOMS: atom_id res chain seq x y z
N MET A 1 -16.04 1.41 14.76
CA MET A 1 -14.76 0.80 15.16
C MET A 1 -13.68 1.26 14.19
N ALA A 2 -13.09 2.41 14.45
CA ALA A 2 -11.80 2.80 13.90
C ALA A 2 -11.18 3.62 15.03
N GLY A 3 -10.27 3.02 15.82
CA GLY A 3 -9.69 3.76 16.96
C GLY A 3 -8.60 4.74 16.49
N VAL A 4 -7.92 4.37 15.40
CA VAL A 4 -6.86 5.17 14.78
C VAL A 4 -7.11 5.23 13.28
N GLU A 5 -7.18 6.44 12.76
CA GLU A 5 -7.44 6.80 11.36
C GLU A 5 -6.17 7.35 10.71
N PHE A 6 -6.04 7.18 9.40
CA PHE A 6 -4.89 7.61 8.61
C PHE A 6 -5.33 8.56 7.50
N GLY A 7 -4.50 9.56 7.18
CA GLY A 7 -4.76 10.51 6.09
C GLY A 7 -4.71 9.92 4.68
N GLY A 8 -4.43 8.62 4.55
CA GLY A 8 -4.44 7.91 3.27
C GLY A 8 -4.25 6.41 3.44
N THR A 9 -4.59 5.66 2.38
CA THR A 9 -4.40 4.19 2.32
C THR A 9 -3.04 3.80 1.73
N ARG A 10 -2.25 4.80 1.31
CA ARG A 10 -0.88 4.68 0.79
C ARG A 10 -0.12 5.98 0.94
N VAL A 11 1.21 5.89 0.90
CA VAL A 11 2.12 7.04 0.87
C VAL A 11 2.91 6.99 -0.43
N ILE A 12 2.84 8.06 -1.24
CA ILE A 12 3.74 8.24 -2.38
C ILE A 12 4.89 9.15 -1.94
N TYR A 13 6.08 8.58 -1.82
CA TYR A 13 7.29 9.34 -1.53
C TYR A 13 7.87 9.89 -2.84
N ASN A 14 7.83 11.21 -3.00
CA ASN A 14 8.43 11.88 -4.15
C ASN A 14 9.95 11.95 -3.99
N GLY A 15 10.70 11.31 -4.89
CA GLY A 15 12.16 11.26 -4.87
C GLY A 15 12.86 12.62 -5.01
N ALA A 16 12.15 13.68 -5.43
CA ALA A 16 12.66 15.06 -5.40
C ALA A 16 12.58 15.71 -4.01
N LYS A 17 11.90 15.09 -3.04
CA LYS A 17 11.68 15.61 -1.70
C LYS A 17 12.56 14.88 -0.68
N ARG A 18 12.89 15.59 0.40
CA ARG A 18 13.68 15.07 1.53
C ARG A 18 12.87 14.18 2.48
N GLU A 19 11.56 14.36 2.49
CA GLU A 19 10.65 13.59 3.32
C GLU A 19 9.28 13.47 2.66
N ALA A 20 8.53 12.46 3.10
CA ALA A 20 7.10 12.33 2.90
C ALA A 20 6.41 12.27 4.27
N ALA A 21 5.11 12.49 4.31
CA ALA A 21 4.39 12.46 5.56
C ALA A 21 2.96 11.93 5.41
N ILE A 22 2.44 11.37 6.51
CA ILE A 22 1.07 10.89 6.61
C ILE A 22 0.49 11.29 7.97
N SER A 23 -0.73 11.82 7.99
CA SER A 23 -1.44 12.12 9.22
C SER A 23 -2.04 10.87 9.84
N ILE A 24 -2.06 10.85 11.16
CA ILE A 24 -2.66 9.81 11.98
C ILE A 24 -3.50 10.49 13.06
N LYS A 25 -4.74 10.05 13.21
CA LYS A 25 -5.70 10.63 14.14
C LYS A 25 -6.30 9.55 15.02
N ASN A 26 -6.45 9.86 16.30
CA ASN A 26 -7.24 9.05 17.21
C ASN A 26 -8.67 9.59 17.18
N SER A 27 -9.65 8.77 16.80
CA SER A 27 -11.06 9.17 16.79
C SER A 27 -11.82 8.75 18.05
N GLU A 28 -11.15 8.05 18.99
CA GLU A 28 -11.71 7.76 20.31
C GLU A 28 -11.72 9.00 21.20
N LYS A 29 -12.79 9.13 22.00
CA LYS A 29 -12.99 10.28 22.91
C LYS A 29 -12.27 10.15 24.25
N GLU A 30 -11.98 8.92 24.67
CA GLU A 30 -11.44 8.65 26.01
C GLU A 30 -10.16 7.81 26.01
N THR A 31 -9.92 7.04 24.94
CA THR A 31 -8.85 6.04 24.90
C THR A 31 -7.61 6.62 24.23
N PRO A 32 -6.50 6.84 24.94
CA PRO A 32 -5.23 7.14 24.31
C PRO A 32 -4.60 5.86 23.73
N TYR A 33 -3.80 6.04 22.69
CA TYR A 33 -3.02 4.96 22.08
C TYR A 33 -1.52 5.21 22.20
N LEU A 34 -0.75 4.18 22.47
CA LEU A 34 0.67 4.18 22.18
C LEU A 34 0.86 3.73 20.73
N ILE A 35 1.46 4.59 19.91
CA ILE A 35 1.69 4.38 18.49
C ILE A 35 3.16 4.02 18.28
N GLN A 36 3.41 2.86 17.71
CA GLN A 36 4.72 2.45 17.22
C GLN A 36 4.71 2.42 15.69
N SER A 37 5.70 3.03 15.05
CA SER A 37 5.79 3.12 13.60
C SER A 37 7.16 2.70 13.05
N TRP A 38 7.17 1.96 11.94
CA TRP A 38 8.39 1.52 11.25
C TRP A 38 8.09 1.15 9.79
N LEU A 39 9.13 1.05 8.97
CA LEU A 39 9.01 0.56 7.59
C LEU A 39 9.61 -0.84 7.46
N ASP A 40 9.05 -1.64 6.55
CA ASP A 40 9.63 -2.91 6.09
C ASP A 40 9.59 -3.00 4.55
N ASN A 41 10.28 -3.98 3.98
CA ASN A 41 10.31 -4.28 2.53
C ASN A 41 9.55 -5.57 2.18
N ASN A 42 8.52 -5.92 2.96
CA ASN A 42 7.79 -7.19 2.88
C ASN A 42 8.55 -8.46 3.29
N ASP A 43 9.79 -8.33 3.75
CA ASP A 43 10.48 -9.36 4.50
C ASP A 43 10.48 -8.99 5.98
N GLU A 44 9.50 -9.50 6.73
CA GLU A 44 9.38 -9.21 8.17
C GLU A 44 10.61 -9.66 8.99
N LYS A 45 11.45 -10.56 8.43
CA LYS A 45 12.68 -11.00 9.08
C LYS A 45 13.86 -10.05 8.87
N ASN A 46 13.79 -9.16 7.86
CA ASN A 46 14.88 -8.23 7.48
C ASN A 46 14.45 -6.75 7.46
N SER A 47 13.51 -6.35 8.32
CA SER A 47 13.04 -4.96 8.43
C SER A 47 14.16 -3.93 8.70
N ASN A 48 15.32 -4.36 9.20
CA ASN A 48 16.46 -3.49 9.50
C ASN A 48 17.21 -2.94 8.27
N LYS A 49 16.92 -3.40 7.05
CA LYS A 49 17.58 -2.96 5.80
C LYS A 49 16.65 -2.14 4.89
N VAL A 50 15.87 -1.23 5.47
CA VAL A 50 15.05 -0.30 4.71
C VAL A 50 15.72 1.08 4.70
N PRO A 51 15.89 1.72 3.53
CA PRO A 51 16.57 3.02 3.41
C PRO A 51 15.71 4.20 3.87
N PHE A 52 14.88 4.01 4.89
CA PHE A 52 13.95 5.01 5.38
C PHE A 52 13.81 4.96 6.90
N ILE A 53 13.70 6.14 7.51
CA ILE A 53 13.40 6.31 8.92
C ILE A 53 12.01 6.92 9.07
N VAL A 54 11.20 6.36 9.98
CA VAL A 54 9.91 6.93 10.37
C VAL A 54 10.06 7.66 11.70
N THR A 55 9.58 8.91 11.77
CA THR A 55 9.64 9.75 12.97
C THR A 55 8.28 10.38 13.26
N PRO A 56 7.79 10.35 14.52
CA PRO A 56 8.36 9.62 15.66
C PRO A 56 8.12 8.10 15.58
N PRO A 57 9.11 7.26 15.95
CA PRO A 57 8.98 5.81 15.91
C PRO A 57 8.10 5.26 17.04
N LEU A 58 7.96 6.00 18.15
CA LEU A 58 7.10 5.66 19.27
C LEU A 58 6.59 6.94 19.93
N PHE A 59 5.28 7.08 20.08
CA PHE A 59 4.68 8.22 20.76
C PHE A 59 3.28 7.89 21.28
N ARG A 60 2.82 8.67 22.26
CA ARG A 60 1.45 8.60 22.74
C ARG A 60 0.57 9.52 21.89
N LEU A 61 -0.57 9.01 21.44
CA LEU A 61 -1.61 9.74 20.74
C LEU A 61 -2.83 9.84 21.65
N ASP A 62 -3.09 11.05 22.14
CA ASP A 62 -4.19 11.32 23.07
C ASP A 62 -5.56 11.23 22.38
N PRO A 63 -6.65 11.13 23.16
CA PRO A 63 -8.01 11.09 22.62
C PRO A 63 -8.30 12.30 21.73
N LEU A 64 -8.96 12.07 20.60
CA LEU A 64 -9.22 13.08 19.56
C LEU A 64 -7.97 13.77 18.98
N GLY A 65 -6.78 13.33 19.37
CA GLY A 65 -5.51 13.90 18.96
C GLY A 65 -5.15 13.52 17.52
N GLU A 66 -4.38 14.39 16.89
CA GLU A 66 -3.81 14.17 15.57
C GLU A 66 -2.29 14.38 15.63
N ASN A 67 -1.56 13.56 14.90
CA ASN A 67 -0.12 13.70 14.74
C ASN A 67 0.28 13.36 13.30
N GLN A 68 1.51 13.71 12.93
CA GLN A 68 2.05 13.46 11.60
C GLN A 68 3.29 12.57 11.70
N LEU A 69 3.26 11.44 11.00
CA LEU A 69 4.44 10.62 10.78
C LEU A 69 5.23 11.19 9.61
N ARG A 70 6.51 11.46 9.83
CA ARG A 70 7.48 11.83 8.79
C ARG A 70 8.30 10.61 8.40
N ILE A 71 8.55 10.48 7.10
CA ILE A 71 9.35 9.42 6.51
C ILE A 71 10.51 10.10 5.78
N VAL A 72 11.73 9.78 6.16
CA VAL A 72 12.95 10.39 5.61
C VAL A 72 13.76 9.31 4.92
N ASN A 73 14.16 9.56 3.67
CA ASN A 73 15.10 8.69 2.96
C ASN A 73 16.51 8.87 3.52
N THR A 74 17.21 7.77 3.79
CA THR A 74 18.58 7.77 4.33
C THR A 74 19.63 7.32 3.33
N GLU A 75 19.24 6.75 2.19
CA GLU A 75 20.19 6.15 1.23
C GLU A 75 19.86 6.51 -0.22
N ALA A 76 20.74 6.13 -1.13
CA ALA A 76 20.48 6.25 -2.56
C ALA A 76 19.41 5.22 -2.99
N MET A 77 18.41 5.70 -3.72
CA MET A 77 17.29 4.90 -4.21
C MET A 77 17.40 4.65 -5.71
N PRO A 78 16.84 3.54 -6.25
CA PRO A 78 16.70 3.35 -7.69
C PRO A 78 16.01 4.54 -8.35
N GLN A 79 16.53 5.01 -9.48
CA GLN A 79 15.98 6.19 -10.18
C GLN A 79 15.23 5.81 -11.46
N ASP A 80 15.32 4.57 -11.90
CA ASP A 80 14.71 4.02 -13.12
C ASP A 80 13.31 3.42 -12.87
N ARG A 81 12.96 3.12 -11.62
CA ARG A 81 11.69 2.48 -11.24
C ARG A 81 11.21 2.86 -9.85
N GLU A 82 9.93 2.61 -9.60
CA GLU A 82 9.39 2.67 -8.25
C GLU A 82 9.96 1.58 -7.34
N SER A 83 10.00 1.86 -6.04
CA SER A 83 10.34 0.88 -5.00
C SER A 83 9.21 0.81 -3.96
N LEU A 84 8.84 -0.41 -3.56
CA LEU A 84 7.75 -0.66 -2.62
C LEU A 84 8.26 -0.98 -1.23
N TYR A 85 7.67 -0.33 -0.25
CA TYR A 85 7.84 -0.56 1.18
C TYR A 85 6.48 -0.59 1.86
N TRP A 86 6.45 -1.00 3.13
CA TRP A 86 5.24 -1.02 3.94
C TRP A 86 5.45 -0.25 5.22
N LEU A 87 4.67 0.82 5.40
CA LEU A 87 4.57 1.54 6.64
C LEU A 87 3.69 0.74 7.59
N ASN A 88 4.29 0.31 8.69
CA ASN A 88 3.59 -0.36 9.77
C ASN A 88 3.31 0.65 10.87
N VAL A 89 2.06 0.67 11.32
CA VAL A 89 1.66 1.46 12.47
C VAL A 89 0.88 0.57 13.42
N LYS A 90 1.50 0.29 14.57
CA LYS A 90 0.90 -0.50 15.64
C LYS A 90 0.30 0.45 16.67
N SER A 91 -1.01 0.39 16.84
CA SER A 91 -1.73 1.10 17.89
C SER A 91 -2.01 0.18 19.07
N ILE A 92 -1.59 0.59 20.26
CA ILE A 92 -1.74 -0.16 21.49
C ILE A 92 -2.63 0.68 22.42
N ALA A 93 -3.86 0.23 22.64
CA ALA A 93 -4.77 0.92 23.54
C ALA A 93 -4.22 0.91 24.97
N ALA A 94 -4.34 2.04 25.66
CA ALA A 94 -3.99 2.11 27.08
C ALA A 94 -4.94 1.23 27.93
N SER A 95 -4.37 0.44 28.84
CA SER A 95 -5.13 -0.39 29.76
C SER A 95 -5.46 0.37 31.05
N ARG A 96 -6.70 0.25 31.55
CA ARG A 96 -7.03 0.59 32.95
C ARG A 96 -6.71 -0.61 33.87
N ARG A 97 -6.37 -0.36 35.14
CA ARG A 97 -5.97 -1.37 36.14
C ARG A 97 -7.17 -2.20 36.63
N ASP A 98 -7.66 -3.10 35.79
CA ASP A 98 -8.74 -4.03 36.16
C ASP A 98 -8.34 -5.46 35.81
N THR A 99 -8.63 -6.41 36.70
CA THR A 99 -8.23 -7.82 36.53
C THR A 99 -9.20 -8.55 35.60
N ASN A 100 -8.67 -9.16 34.53
CA ASN A 100 -9.36 -9.89 33.44
C ASN A 100 -9.89 -9.03 32.28
N ARG A 101 -9.01 -8.54 31.40
CA ARG A 101 -9.41 -7.89 30.14
C ARG A 101 -8.59 -8.34 28.94
N LEU A 102 -9.26 -8.44 27.80
CA LEU A 102 -8.65 -8.59 26.48
C LEU A 102 -8.10 -7.23 26.04
N GLN A 103 -6.78 -7.14 25.84
CA GLN A 103 -6.15 -5.96 25.25
C GLN A 103 -5.99 -6.16 23.75
N ILE A 104 -6.59 -5.27 22.96
CA ILE A 104 -6.51 -5.29 21.51
C ILE A 104 -5.42 -4.31 21.07
N SER A 105 -4.45 -4.81 20.30
CA SER A 105 -3.51 -3.99 19.55
C SER A 105 -3.73 -4.21 18.07
N VAL A 106 -3.79 -3.13 17.29
CA VAL A 106 -4.05 -3.18 15.85
C VAL A 106 -2.78 -2.77 15.12
N ARG A 107 -2.33 -3.61 14.18
CA ARG A 107 -1.23 -3.26 13.26
C ARG A 107 -1.83 -2.95 11.91
N THR A 108 -1.80 -1.69 11.53
CA THR A 108 -2.17 -1.25 10.18
C THR A 108 -0.93 -1.26 9.31
N ARG A 109 -1.06 -1.80 8.09
CA ARG A 109 0.03 -1.89 7.12
C ARG A 109 -0.35 -1.14 5.85
N ILE A 110 0.40 -0.10 5.54
CA ILE A 110 0.11 0.88 4.48
C ILE A 110 1.21 0.79 3.43
N LYS A 111 0.84 0.73 2.14
CA LYS A 111 1.85 0.75 1.05
C LYS A 111 2.56 2.09 1.04
N MET A 112 3.88 2.06 1.02
CA MET A 112 4.72 3.23 0.74
C MET A 112 5.45 2.97 -0.57
N ILE A 113 5.24 3.85 -1.56
CA ILE A 113 5.86 3.74 -2.87
C ILE A 113 6.84 4.91 -3.03
N TYR A 114 8.13 4.60 -3.11
CA TYR A 114 9.12 5.57 -3.54
C TYR A 114 9.03 5.74 -5.06
N ARG A 115 8.82 6.98 -5.50
CA ARG A 115 8.73 7.35 -6.91
C ARG A 115 9.84 8.33 -7.27
N PRO A 116 10.80 7.93 -8.13
CA PRO A 116 11.80 8.84 -8.69
C PRO A 116 11.18 10.11 -9.29
N ALA A 117 11.89 11.24 -9.20
CA ALA A 117 11.40 12.53 -9.67
C ALA A 117 10.97 12.50 -11.15
N ALA A 118 11.74 11.80 -12.00
CA ALA A 118 11.46 11.64 -13.42
C ALA A 118 10.15 10.90 -13.71
N LEU A 119 9.67 10.08 -12.77
CA LEU A 119 8.48 9.26 -12.91
C LEU A 119 7.21 9.92 -12.33
N MET A 120 7.29 11.09 -11.69
CA MET A 120 6.14 11.71 -11.02
C MET A 120 4.96 12.02 -11.96
N LYS A 121 5.20 12.30 -13.24
CA LYS A 121 4.17 12.81 -14.17
C LYS A 121 3.41 11.75 -14.96
N LYS A 122 3.87 10.49 -15.03
CA LYS A 122 3.30 9.46 -15.94
C LYS A 122 2.58 8.31 -15.23
N ALA A 123 2.41 8.37 -13.91
CA ALA A 123 1.83 7.26 -13.14
C ALA A 123 0.35 6.99 -13.47
N ALA A 124 -0.42 8.03 -13.78
CA ALA A 124 -1.88 7.96 -13.92
C ALA A 124 -2.36 6.99 -15.02
N ASP A 125 -1.57 6.82 -16.08
CA ASP A 125 -1.92 5.95 -17.23
C ASP A 125 -1.09 4.65 -17.28
N ALA A 126 -0.22 4.40 -16.30
CA ALA A 126 0.66 3.22 -16.31
C ALA A 126 -0.14 1.90 -16.35
N TRP A 127 -1.26 1.84 -15.65
CA TRP A 127 -2.14 0.67 -15.59
C TRP A 127 -2.78 0.28 -16.93
N LYS A 128 -2.90 1.25 -17.86
CA LYS A 128 -3.40 1.01 -19.23
C LYS A 128 -2.36 0.34 -20.13
N GLN A 129 -1.08 0.37 -19.74
CA GLN A 129 0.03 -0.20 -20.50
C GLN A 129 0.26 -1.69 -20.18
N LEU A 130 -0.51 -2.26 -19.25
CA LEU A 130 -0.46 -3.69 -18.97
C LEU A 130 -0.78 -4.48 -20.23
N GLN A 131 0.06 -5.45 -20.52
CA GLN A 131 -0.17 -6.41 -21.59
C GLN A 131 -0.74 -7.67 -20.97
N VAL A 132 -1.88 -8.12 -21.48
CA VAL A 132 -2.55 -9.34 -21.02
C VAL A 132 -2.30 -10.47 -22.01
N ALA A 133 -1.87 -11.61 -21.50
CA ALA A 133 -1.84 -12.86 -22.23
C ALA A 133 -2.69 -13.90 -21.49
N ARG A 134 -3.60 -14.55 -22.20
CA ARG A 134 -4.43 -15.62 -21.67
C ARG A 134 -3.97 -16.97 -22.22
N SER A 135 -3.72 -17.91 -21.31
CA SER A 135 -3.62 -19.34 -21.55
C SER A 135 -4.88 -20.04 -20.99
N ALA A 136 -5.06 -21.33 -21.27
CA ALA A 136 -6.27 -22.07 -20.88
C ALA A 136 -6.63 -21.87 -19.38
N GLU A 137 -5.67 -22.08 -18.48
CA GLU A 137 -5.91 -22.01 -17.03
C GLU A 137 -5.37 -20.75 -16.36
N HIS A 138 -4.63 -19.89 -17.08
CA HIS A 138 -3.96 -18.73 -16.46
C HIS A 138 -4.05 -17.47 -17.32
N ILE A 139 -4.22 -16.33 -16.65
CA ILE A 139 -3.96 -15.00 -17.23
C ILE A 139 -2.64 -14.48 -16.68
N THR A 140 -1.82 -13.94 -17.57
CA THR A 140 -0.55 -13.29 -17.25
C THR A 140 -0.63 -11.83 -17.63
N PHE A 141 -0.41 -10.96 -16.64
CA PHE A 141 -0.23 -9.53 -16.81
C PHE A 141 1.26 -9.22 -16.88
N THR A 142 1.70 -8.58 -17.96
CA THR A 142 3.06 -8.06 -18.11
C THR A 142 3.03 -6.56 -17.91
N ASN A 143 3.86 -6.05 -16.99
CA ASN A 143 4.00 -4.63 -16.73
C ASN A 143 5.29 -4.10 -17.37
N PRO A 144 5.21 -3.45 -18.55
CA PRO A 144 6.37 -2.85 -19.19
C PRO A 144 6.77 -1.51 -18.55
N SER A 145 5.98 -1.00 -17.59
CA SER A 145 6.18 0.32 -17.01
C SER A 145 7.08 0.28 -15.77
N ALA A 146 7.53 1.46 -15.37
CA ALA A 146 8.35 1.70 -14.18
C ALA A 146 7.54 1.81 -12.87
N TYR A 147 6.23 1.52 -12.90
CA TYR A 147 5.29 1.74 -11.79
C TYR A 147 4.74 0.43 -11.23
N TYR A 148 4.46 0.37 -9.93
CA TYR A 148 3.64 -0.67 -9.32
C TYR A 148 2.17 -0.45 -9.67
N ILE A 149 1.53 -1.47 -10.23
CA ILE A 149 0.11 -1.41 -10.60
C ILE A 149 -0.67 -2.31 -9.66
N SER A 150 -1.38 -1.71 -8.71
CA SER A 150 -2.29 -2.43 -7.81
C SER A 150 -3.64 -2.58 -8.48
N PHE A 151 -4.10 -3.82 -8.68
CA PHE A 151 -5.44 -4.06 -9.19
C PHE A 151 -6.50 -3.71 -8.14
N PHE A 152 -7.60 -3.14 -8.60
CA PHE A 152 -8.83 -3.05 -7.83
C PHE A 152 -9.71 -4.27 -8.12
N SER A 153 -9.95 -4.54 -9.40
CA SER A 153 -10.73 -5.68 -9.88
C SER A 153 -10.08 -6.27 -11.13
N VAL A 154 -10.16 -7.59 -11.27
CA VAL A 154 -9.82 -8.33 -12.49
C VAL A 154 -10.97 -9.28 -12.78
N LYS A 155 -11.49 -9.23 -14.01
CA LYS A 155 -12.61 -10.04 -14.45
C LYS A 155 -12.28 -10.77 -15.74
N VAL A 156 -13.00 -11.86 -15.93
CA VAL A 156 -13.01 -12.65 -17.16
C VAL A 156 -14.46 -12.86 -17.57
N GLY A 157 -14.90 -12.18 -18.62
CA GLY A 157 -16.33 -12.01 -18.90
C GLY A 157 -17.02 -11.34 -17.71
N GLU A 158 -18.02 -12.00 -17.15
CA GLU A 158 -18.75 -11.50 -15.98
C GLU A 158 -18.16 -11.94 -14.64
N LYS A 159 -17.15 -12.83 -14.66
CA LYS A 159 -16.63 -13.45 -13.44
C LYS A 159 -15.43 -12.69 -12.90
N GLU A 160 -15.59 -12.16 -11.69
CA GLU A 160 -14.50 -11.54 -10.95
C GLU A 160 -13.55 -12.59 -10.37
N LEU A 161 -12.25 -12.35 -10.50
CA LEU A 161 -11.21 -13.22 -9.99
C LEU A 161 -10.76 -12.75 -8.59
N PRO A 162 -10.63 -13.67 -7.61
CA PRO A 162 -10.26 -13.30 -6.25
C PRO A 162 -8.78 -12.89 -6.14
N ASN A 163 -8.49 -12.01 -5.17
CA ASN A 163 -7.14 -11.62 -4.72
C ASN A 163 -6.22 -11.01 -5.80
N PRO A 164 -6.63 -9.98 -6.56
CA PRO A 164 -5.71 -9.36 -7.51
C PRO A 164 -4.73 -8.45 -6.73
N LEU A 165 -3.45 -8.85 -6.68
CA LEU A 165 -2.45 -8.26 -5.78
C LEU A 165 -1.91 -6.94 -6.32
N MET A 166 -0.96 -7.06 -7.24
CA MET A 166 -0.16 -5.97 -7.77
C MET A 166 0.83 -6.55 -8.80
N VAL A 167 1.16 -5.78 -9.84
CA VAL A 167 2.27 -6.10 -10.74
C VAL A 167 3.41 -5.12 -10.47
N ALA A 168 4.62 -5.63 -10.20
CA ALA A 168 5.79 -4.79 -9.96
C ALA A 168 6.31 -4.18 -11.27
N PRO A 169 7.11 -3.10 -11.22
CA PRO A 169 7.77 -2.54 -12.41
C PRO A 169 8.54 -3.60 -13.19
N PHE A 170 8.41 -3.60 -14.51
CA PHE A 170 9.14 -4.50 -15.43
C PHE A 170 9.01 -5.99 -15.07
N SER A 171 7.84 -6.40 -14.55
CA SER A 171 7.59 -7.77 -14.08
C SER A 171 6.29 -8.34 -14.64
N THR A 172 6.09 -9.64 -14.40
CA THR A 172 4.88 -10.36 -14.77
C THR A 172 4.16 -10.88 -13.53
N TYR A 173 2.82 -10.90 -13.57
CA TYR A 173 1.99 -11.53 -12.57
C TYR A 173 1.00 -12.48 -13.24
N SER A 174 0.97 -13.74 -12.81
CA SER A 174 0.06 -14.75 -13.35
C SER A 174 -0.94 -15.18 -12.30
N MET A 175 -2.19 -15.37 -12.72
CA MET A 175 -3.26 -15.84 -11.86
C MET A 175 -4.08 -16.93 -12.54
N ARG A 176 -4.55 -17.89 -11.75
CA ARG A 176 -5.40 -18.97 -12.24
C ARG A 176 -6.78 -18.43 -12.57
N VAL A 177 -7.31 -18.88 -13.71
CA VAL A 177 -8.66 -18.59 -14.17
C VAL A 177 -9.52 -19.84 -13.96
N PRO A 178 -10.68 -19.74 -13.30
CA PRO A 178 -11.62 -20.86 -13.22
C PRO A 178 -12.10 -21.23 -14.62
N ASP A 179 -12.28 -22.53 -14.91
CA ASP A 179 -12.73 -23.03 -16.22
C ASP A 179 -14.09 -22.46 -16.65
N SER A 180 -14.90 -22.07 -15.67
CA SER A 180 -16.21 -21.42 -15.88
C SER A 180 -16.12 -19.96 -16.34
N ALA A 181 -14.94 -19.33 -16.31
CA ALA A 181 -14.76 -17.94 -16.69
C ALA A 181 -14.38 -17.84 -18.17
N VAL A 182 -15.34 -17.43 -19.01
CA VAL A 182 -15.17 -17.29 -20.46
C VAL A 182 -15.37 -15.84 -20.87
N GLY A 183 -14.61 -15.37 -21.84
CA GLY A 183 -14.71 -14.01 -22.38
C GLY A 183 -13.43 -13.20 -22.25
N LYS A 184 -13.57 -11.89 -22.52
CA LYS A 184 -12.48 -10.91 -22.46
C LYS A 184 -11.99 -10.72 -21.04
N VAL A 185 -10.72 -10.34 -20.91
CA VAL A 185 -10.16 -9.94 -19.62
C VAL A 185 -10.44 -8.47 -19.44
N SER A 186 -10.98 -8.08 -18.29
CA SER A 186 -11.07 -6.67 -17.93
C SER A 186 -10.48 -6.41 -16.55
N TRP A 187 -9.95 -5.21 -16.35
CA TRP A 187 -9.36 -4.83 -15.07
C TRP A 187 -9.48 -3.34 -14.81
N SER A 188 -9.44 -3.00 -13.53
CA SER A 188 -9.28 -1.65 -13.01
C SER A 188 -8.16 -1.64 -11.96
N ALA A 189 -7.56 -0.48 -11.72
CA ALA A 189 -6.46 -0.30 -10.79
C ALA A 189 -6.84 0.65 -9.65
N ILE A 190 -6.02 0.63 -8.59
CA ILE A 190 -6.09 1.59 -7.49
C ILE A 190 -5.06 2.69 -7.75
N ASN A 191 -5.53 3.92 -7.92
CA ASN A 191 -4.69 5.09 -8.16
C ASN A 191 -3.93 5.55 -6.89
N ASP A 192 -3.09 6.58 -7.03
CA ASP A 192 -2.26 7.09 -5.93
C ASP A 192 -3.06 7.65 -4.74
N TYR A 193 -4.32 8.04 -4.97
CA TYR A 193 -5.23 8.56 -3.95
C TYR A 193 -6.08 7.47 -3.29
N GLY A 194 -5.88 6.20 -3.67
CA GLY A 194 -6.68 5.08 -3.15
C GLY A 194 -8.04 4.92 -3.82
N GLY A 195 -8.35 5.71 -4.86
CA GLY A 195 -9.55 5.57 -5.67
C GLY A 195 -9.39 4.55 -6.79
N HIS A 196 -10.50 4.14 -7.40
CA HIS A 196 -10.50 3.17 -8.50
C HIS A 196 -10.42 3.88 -9.84
N THR A 197 -9.65 3.31 -10.76
CA THR A 197 -9.63 3.77 -12.15
C THR A 197 -10.86 3.25 -12.90
N GLU A 198 -11.05 3.76 -14.11
CA GLU A 198 -11.94 3.15 -15.09
C GLU A 198 -11.51 1.70 -15.38
N GLU A 199 -12.44 0.91 -15.94
CA GLU A 199 -12.18 -0.46 -16.36
C GLU A 199 -11.67 -0.48 -17.81
N VAL A 200 -10.60 -1.22 -18.07
CA VAL A 200 -10.08 -1.51 -19.42
C VAL A 200 -10.34 -2.97 -19.74
N SER A 201 -10.66 -3.28 -21.00
CA SER A 201 -10.90 -4.64 -21.47
C SER A 201 -10.02 -4.98 -22.67
N GLN A 202 -9.44 -6.18 -22.67
CA GLN A 202 -8.71 -6.81 -23.78
C GLN A 202 -9.26 -8.21 -24.06
#